data_AF-A0AAD4MFJ4-F1
#
_entry.id   AF-A0AAD4MFJ4-F1
#
_cell.length_a   1.000
_cell.length_b   1.000
_cell.length_c   1.000
_cell.angle_alpha   90.00
_cell.angle_beta   90.00
_cell.angle_gamma   90.00
#
_symmetry.space_group_name_H-M   'P 1'
#
loop_
_entity.id
_entity.type
_entity.pdbx_description
1 polymer ?
#
loop_
_entity_poly.entity_id
_entity_poly.type
_entity_poly.pdbx_seq_one_letter_code
_entity_poly.pdbx_strand_id
1 'polypeptide(L)'
;MARAKRMRLRRVILYAVRSVLPKPQQTESVRYLLHYNCLPPPIFLFLISIMQLAVYIYYAVSTGVGLSATKPFPTDSPFILNPHKKCEIWRYVTYMFIHIGYVHLATNLVVQFLLGIPLELVHKFWRIGLIYVLGVISGALLFFVFDKNSNIYLAGASGGVYTLLSAHIANVIINWSEMELNWVRASVLSIFVGADVGMAIYERFFQGANKAPSPVATIGGVYFLNEQILEASISVWYQKVAKMLGYLMVPNTSGSF
;
A
#
# COMPACT_ATOMS: atom_id res chain seq x y z
N MET A 1 18.58 17.98 24.93
CA MET A 1 17.99 16.70 24.46
C MET A 1 17.24 16.79 23.11
N ALA A 2 16.49 17.85 22.81
CA ALA A 2 15.69 17.96 21.57
C ALA A 2 16.50 17.88 20.26
N ARG A 3 17.67 18.51 20.20
CA ARG A 3 18.56 18.50 19.02
C ARG A 3 19.06 17.08 18.66
N ALA A 4 19.41 16.28 19.67
CA ALA A 4 19.86 14.90 19.46
C ALA A 4 18.74 13.99 18.94
N LYS A 5 17.51 14.14 19.46
CA LYS A 5 16.32 13.41 18.96
C LYS A 5 16.04 13.77 17.49
N ARG A 6 16.11 15.06 17.14
CA ARG A 6 15.94 15.54 15.75
C ARG A 6 16.98 14.95 14.80
N MET A 7 18.24 14.84 15.22
CA MET A 7 19.31 14.23 14.43
C MET A 7 19.15 12.71 14.26
N ARG A 8 18.67 12.00 15.28
CA ARG A 8 18.33 10.56 15.17
C ARG A 8 17.18 10.33 14.21
N LEU A 9 16.09 11.10 14.34
CA LEU A 9 14.94 11.03 13.45
C LEU A 9 15.33 11.27 11.98
N ARG A 10 16.14 12.31 11.72
CA ARG A 10 16.66 12.58 10.37
C ARG A 10 17.45 11.41 9.79
N ARG A 11 18.31 10.76 10.58
CA ARG A 11 19.04 9.56 10.12
C ARG A 11 18.12 8.42 9.74
N VAL A 12 17.09 8.15 10.55
CA VAL A 12 16.09 7.11 10.26
C VAL A 12 15.33 7.42 8.97
N ILE A 13 14.88 8.66 8.79
CA ILE A 13 14.18 9.09 7.57
C ILE A 13 15.08 8.93 6.34
N LEU A 14 16.35 9.34 6.44
CA LEU A 14 17.31 9.21 5.34
C LEU A 14 17.56 7.74 4.97
N TYR A 15 17.68 6.85 5.95
CA TYR A 15 17.81 5.42 5.70
C TYR A 15 16.58 4.86 4.99
N ALA A 16 15.38 5.23 5.45
CA ALA A 16 14.13 4.77 4.87
C ALA A 16 13.90 5.30 3.43
N VAL A 17 14.34 6.52 3.12
CA VAL A 17 14.27 7.07 1.76
C VAL A 17 15.25 6.36 0.82
N ARG A 18 16.46 6.04 1.31
CA ARG A 18 17.46 5.26 0.54
C ARG A 18 17.01 3.82 0.27
N SER A 19 16.12 3.26 1.10
CA SER A 19 15.57 1.94 0.82
C SER A 19 14.57 1.94 -0.33
N VAL A 20 13.92 3.07 -0.63
CA VAL A 20 12.89 3.14 -1.69
C VAL A 20 13.33 3.80 -3.00
N LEU A 21 14.42 4.59 -3.00
CA LEU A 21 14.88 5.34 -4.17
C LEU A 21 16.21 4.89 -4.79
N PRO A 22 16.36 5.03 -6.12
CA PRO A 22 17.63 4.82 -6.82
C PRO A 22 18.64 5.95 -6.56
N LYS A 23 19.93 5.63 -6.60
CA LYS A 23 21.05 6.55 -6.25
C LYS A 23 20.96 7.96 -6.88
N PRO A 24 20.63 8.15 -8.18
CA PRO A 24 20.53 9.49 -8.75
C PRO A 24 19.47 10.36 -8.07
N GLN A 25 18.30 9.78 -7.79
CA GLN A 25 17.16 10.46 -7.15
C GLN A 25 17.36 10.67 -5.65
N GLN A 26 18.26 9.89 -5.01
CA GLN A 26 18.58 10.05 -3.60
C GLN A 26 19.20 11.42 -3.32
N THR A 27 20.08 11.95 -4.17
CA THR A 27 20.80 13.21 -3.88
C THR A 27 19.86 14.40 -3.78
N GLU A 28 18.91 14.52 -4.71
CA GLU A 28 17.88 15.57 -4.69
C GLU A 28 16.89 15.35 -3.54
N SER A 29 16.44 14.11 -3.32
CA SER A 29 15.51 13.78 -2.25
C SER A 29 16.13 14.00 -0.87
N VAL A 30 17.41 13.69 -0.69
CA VAL A 30 18.19 13.95 0.53
C VAL A 30 18.37 15.45 0.73
N ARG A 31 18.69 16.22 -0.33
CA ARG A 31 18.79 17.69 -0.25
C ARG A 31 17.45 18.31 0.13
N TYR A 32 16.34 17.81 -0.43
CA TYR A 32 14.98 18.16 -0.05
C TYR A 32 14.72 17.84 1.43
N LEU A 33 15.01 16.61 1.87
CA LEU A 33 14.84 16.15 3.26
C LEU A 33 15.70 16.91 4.28
N LEU A 34 16.88 17.38 3.89
CA LEU A 34 17.75 18.23 4.72
C LEU A 34 17.14 19.61 4.95
N HIS A 35 16.44 20.16 3.95
CA HIS A 35 15.68 21.41 4.02
C HIS A 35 14.22 21.21 4.44
N TYR A 36 13.82 19.96 4.68
CA TYR A 36 12.44 19.62 4.95
C TYR A 36 12.07 19.97 6.39
N ASN A 37 11.13 20.90 6.53
CA ASN A 37 10.56 21.32 7.82
C ASN A 37 9.36 20.45 8.25
N CYS A 38 9.34 19.17 7.85
CA CYS A 38 8.31 18.19 8.22
C CYS A 38 6.90 18.51 7.70
N LEU A 39 6.77 19.18 6.54
CA LEU A 39 5.49 19.56 5.97
C LEU A 39 5.38 19.22 4.47
N PRO A 40 4.35 18.46 4.05
CA PRO A 40 3.41 17.72 4.89
C PRO A 40 4.03 16.40 5.41
N PRO A 41 3.84 16.05 6.69
CA PRO A 41 4.21 14.72 7.19
C PRO A 41 3.49 13.62 6.39
N PRO A 42 3.93 12.35 6.49
CA PRO A 42 3.17 11.24 5.92
C PRO A 42 1.86 11.13 6.72
N ILE A 43 0.81 11.79 6.24
CA ILE A 43 -0.46 11.90 6.94
C ILE A 43 -1.36 10.75 6.52
N PHE A 44 -1.39 10.43 5.23
CA PHE A 44 -2.38 9.51 4.69
C PHE A 44 -2.23 8.10 5.26
N LEU A 45 -1.03 7.50 5.14
CA LEU A 45 -0.84 6.13 5.60
C LEU A 45 -0.89 6.01 7.12
N PHE A 46 -0.44 7.03 7.85
CA PHE A 46 -0.60 7.06 9.31
C PHE A 46 -2.07 7.12 9.72
N LEU A 47 -2.89 7.97 9.09
CA LEU A 47 -4.31 8.07 9.39
C LEU A 47 -5.05 6.76 9.06
N ILE A 48 -4.75 6.17 7.90
CA ILE A 48 -5.32 4.88 7.51
C ILE A 48 -4.94 3.79 8.52
N SER A 49 -3.67 3.72 8.93
CA SER A 49 -3.22 2.76 9.95
C SER A 49 -3.89 2.93 11.30
N ILE A 50 -4.08 4.17 11.76
CA ILE A 50 -4.82 4.47 13.00
C ILE A 50 -6.27 4.01 12.87
N MET A 51 -6.92 4.27 11.74
CA MET A 51 -8.31 3.87 11.50
C MET A 51 -8.47 2.35 11.46
N GLN A 52 -7.55 1.63 10.80
CA GLN A 52 -7.51 0.16 10.78
C GLN A 52 -7.38 -0.41 12.19
N LEU A 53 -6.45 0.14 13.00
CA LEU A 53 -6.25 -0.29 14.38
C LEU A 53 -7.49 -0.01 15.24
N ALA A 54 -8.09 1.18 15.11
CA ALA A 54 -9.30 1.55 15.85
C ALA A 54 -10.47 0.63 15.52
N VAL A 55 -10.70 0.34 14.23
CA VAL A 55 -11.76 -0.57 13.78
C VAL A 55 -11.51 -1.99 14.28
N TYR A 56 -10.26 -2.48 14.23
CA TYR A 56 -9.92 -3.80 14.77
C TYR A 56 -10.18 -3.89 16.28
N ILE A 57 -9.72 -2.91 17.06
CA ILE A 57 -9.95 -2.86 18.52
C ILE A 57 -11.45 -2.83 18.83
N TYR A 58 -12.22 -2.01 18.10
CA TYR A 58 -13.67 -1.94 18.26
C TYR A 58 -14.33 -3.32 18.10
N TYR A 59 -13.99 -4.06 17.04
CA TYR A 59 -14.55 -5.40 16.82
C TYR A 59 -14.01 -6.43 17.82
N ALA A 60 -12.75 -6.34 18.24
CA ALA A 60 -12.16 -7.26 19.20
C ALA A 60 -12.82 -7.14 20.58
N VAL A 61 -13.16 -5.91 20.99
CA VAL A 61 -13.86 -5.62 22.25
C VAL A 61 -15.34 -5.95 22.15
N SER A 62 -16.04 -5.49 21.10
CA SER A 62 -17.49 -5.68 20.98
C SER A 62 -17.92 -7.13 20.80
N THR A 63 -17.08 -7.97 20.19
CA THR A 63 -17.34 -9.41 20.05
C THR A 63 -16.88 -10.24 21.26
N GLY A 64 -16.17 -9.62 22.23
CA GLY A 64 -15.62 -10.30 23.40
C GLY A 64 -14.52 -11.32 23.10
N VAL A 65 -14.03 -11.41 21.85
CA VAL A 65 -13.01 -12.39 21.44
C VAL A 65 -11.60 -11.98 21.88
N GLY A 66 -11.37 -10.67 22.12
CA GLY A 66 -10.06 -10.16 22.50
C GLY A 66 -9.02 -10.26 21.37
N LEU A 67 -7.74 -10.31 21.72
CA LEU A 67 -6.63 -10.41 20.77
C LEU A 67 -6.45 -11.85 20.32
N SER A 68 -6.89 -12.17 19.10
CA SER A 68 -6.75 -13.49 18.49
C SER A 68 -6.06 -13.40 17.13
N ALA A 69 -5.28 -14.43 16.79
CA ALA A 69 -4.51 -14.47 15.55
C ALA A 69 -5.41 -14.45 14.30
N THR A 70 -6.61 -15.03 14.40
CA THR A 70 -7.56 -15.21 13.29
C THR A 70 -8.96 -14.64 13.56
N LYS A 71 -9.18 -14.04 14.73
CA LYS A 71 -10.46 -13.39 15.11
C LYS A 71 -10.20 -11.98 15.69
N PRO A 72 -11.17 -11.06 15.65
CA PRO A 72 -12.54 -11.20 15.13
C PRO A 72 -12.62 -11.32 13.61
N PHE A 73 -13.74 -11.85 13.12
CA PHE A 73 -14.11 -11.85 11.71
C PHE A 73 -15.54 -11.31 11.57
N PRO A 74 -15.73 -9.97 11.51
CA PRO A 74 -17.05 -9.36 11.58
C PRO A 74 -17.74 -9.39 10.19
N THR A 75 -18.32 -10.54 9.82
CA THR A 75 -19.03 -10.75 8.55
C THR A 75 -20.27 -9.85 8.38
N ASP A 76 -20.90 -9.47 9.50
CA ASP A 76 -22.08 -8.60 9.51
C ASP A 76 -21.75 -7.10 9.43
N SER A 77 -20.46 -6.75 9.41
CA SER A 77 -19.99 -5.37 9.35
C SER A 77 -20.53 -4.63 8.12
N PRO A 78 -20.93 -3.35 8.24
CA PRO A 78 -21.25 -2.52 7.08
C PRO A 78 -20.04 -2.21 6.20
N PHE A 79 -18.81 -2.41 6.71
CA PHE A 79 -17.58 -2.07 6.02
C PHE A 79 -16.94 -3.22 5.24
N ILE A 80 -17.24 -4.48 5.59
CA ILE A 80 -16.67 -5.65 4.90
C ILE A 80 -17.26 -5.77 3.48
N LEU A 81 -16.49 -6.26 2.51
CA LEU A 81 -17.03 -6.47 1.18
C LEU A 81 -17.78 -7.81 1.13
N ASN A 82 -19.11 -7.70 1.02
CA ASN A 82 -20.02 -8.84 0.93
C ASN A 82 -20.41 -9.07 -0.54
N PRO A 83 -20.18 -10.28 -1.10
CA PRO A 83 -20.47 -10.57 -2.51
C PRO A 83 -21.95 -10.46 -2.87
N HIS A 84 -22.85 -10.56 -1.89
CA HIS A 84 -24.30 -10.48 -2.06
C HIS A 84 -24.84 -9.03 -2.03
N LYS A 85 -24.00 -8.04 -1.68
CA LYS A 85 -24.39 -6.63 -1.50
C LYS A 85 -23.67 -5.69 -2.49
N LYS A 86 -23.71 -6.03 -3.77
CA LYS A 86 -22.95 -5.33 -4.85
C LYS A 86 -23.34 -3.87 -5.04
N CYS A 87 -24.59 -3.51 -4.76
CA CYS A 87 -25.08 -2.13 -4.89
C CYS A 87 -24.56 -1.20 -3.79
N GLU A 88 -23.99 -1.74 -2.70
CA GLU A 88 -23.43 -0.96 -1.60
C GLU A 88 -22.00 -0.51 -1.94
N ILE A 89 -21.87 0.47 -2.85
CA ILE A 89 -20.62 0.88 -3.49
C ILE A 89 -19.49 1.27 -2.52
N TRP A 90 -19.80 1.76 -1.32
CA TRP A 90 -18.79 2.11 -0.32
C TRP A 90 -17.96 0.89 0.10
N ARG A 91 -18.53 -0.32 0.05
CA ARG A 91 -17.85 -1.57 0.43
C ARG A 91 -16.64 -1.88 -0.44
N TYR A 92 -16.58 -1.35 -1.66
CA TYR A 92 -15.43 -1.49 -2.56
C TYR A 92 -14.19 -0.73 -2.05
N VAL A 93 -14.35 0.17 -1.08
CA VAL A 93 -13.27 0.91 -0.44
C VAL A 93 -13.18 0.57 1.04
N THR A 94 -14.29 0.57 1.77
CA THR A 94 -14.29 0.44 3.24
C THR A 94 -13.78 -0.89 3.76
N TYR A 95 -13.73 -1.93 2.91
CA TYR A 95 -13.21 -3.23 3.31
C TYR A 95 -11.74 -3.18 3.76
N MET A 96 -10.99 -2.13 3.32
CA MET A 96 -9.61 -1.89 3.73
C MET A 96 -9.43 -1.62 5.23
N PHE A 97 -10.52 -1.34 5.96
CA PHE A 97 -10.49 -1.11 7.41
C PHE A 97 -10.77 -2.36 8.24
N ILE A 98 -11.38 -3.39 7.64
CA ILE A 98 -11.71 -4.64 8.34
C ILE A 98 -10.52 -5.60 8.23
N HIS A 99 -10.11 -6.21 9.35
CA HIS A 99 -9.02 -7.18 9.37
C HIS A 99 -9.45 -8.44 10.14
N ILE A 100 -8.96 -9.59 9.70
CA ILE A 100 -9.27 -10.91 10.26
C ILE A 100 -8.15 -11.30 11.20
N GLY A 101 -8.31 -11.02 12.49
CA GLY A 101 -7.27 -11.26 13.49
C GLY A 101 -6.09 -10.29 13.46
N TYR A 102 -5.28 -10.33 14.53
CA TYR A 102 -4.17 -9.38 14.69
C TYR A 102 -3.02 -9.67 13.74
N VAL A 103 -2.84 -10.92 13.30
CA VAL A 103 -1.75 -11.28 12.38
C VAL A 103 -1.97 -10.61 11.03
N HIS A 104 -3.19 -10.71 10.48
CA HIS A 104 -3.55 -10.05 9.23
C HIS A 104 -3.45 -8.52 9.33
N LEU A 105 -3.85 -7.92 10.46
CA LEU A 105 -3.66 -6.48 10.69
C LEU A 105 -2.16 -6.13 10.76
N ALA A 106 -1.39 -6.88 11.54
CA ALA A 106 0.02 -6.60 11.78
C ALA A 106 0.85 -6.69 10.49
N THR A 107 0.61 -7.68 9.62
CA THR A 107 1.32 -7.78 8.35
C THR A 107 1.05 -6.57 7.45
N ASN A 108 -0.21 -6.13 7.33
CA ASN A 108 -0.56 -4.91 6.58
C ASN A 108 0.12 -3.67 7.16
N LEU A 109 0.04 -3.47 8.48
CA LEU A 109 0.66 -2.32 9.14
C LEU A 109 2.19 -2.30 8.99
N VAL A 110 2.85 -3.46 9.14
CA VAL A 110 4.30 -3.58 8.98
C VAL A 110 4.72 -3.17 7.57
N VAL A 111 4.08 -3.70 6.52
CA VAL A 111 4.43 -3.33 5.14
C VAL A 111 4.09 -1.86 4.87
N GLN A 112 2.94 -1.38 5.33
CA GLN A 112 2.53 0.02 5.19
C GLN A 112 3.51 1.00 5.86
N PHE A 113 4.06 0.64 7.02
CA PHE A 113 5.04 1.46 7.72
C PHE A 113 6.46 1.34 7.14
N LEU A 114 6.91 0.15 6.77
CA LEU A 114 8.27 -0.05 6.27
C LEU A 114 8.44 0.45 4.83
N LEU A 115 7.41 0.31 4.00
CA LEU A 115 7.47 0.64 2.58
C LEU A 115 6.58 1.82 2.20
N GLY A 116 5.36 1.86 2.74
CA GLY A 116 4.41 2.92 2.43
C GLY A 116 4.84 4.30 2.94
N ILE A 117 5.22 4.45 4.22
CA ILE A 117 5.65 5.75 4.76
C ILE A 117 6.81 6.34 3.95
N PRO A 118 7.90 5.60 3.65
CA PRO A 118 8.99 6.17 2.87
C PRO A 118 8.56 6.60 1.47
N LEU A 119 7.67 5.84 0.82
CA LEU A 119 7.08 6.25 -0.46
C LEU A 119 6.25 7.53 -0.31
N GLU A 120 5.47 7.67 0.76
CA GLU A 120 4.67 8.88 1.03
C GLU A 120 5.55 10.10 1.28
N LEU A 121 6.66 9.94 2.01
CA LEU A 121 7.62 10.99 2.28
C LEU A 121 8.27 11.54 1.01
N VAL A 122 8.51 10.67 0.02
CA VAL A 122 9.12 11.08 -1.25
C VAL A 122 8.09 11.59 -2.25
N HIS A 123 6.97 10.89 -2.39
CA HIS A 123 6.00 11.12 -3.46
C HIS A 123 4.78 11.95 -3.03
N LYS A 124 4.70 12.35 -1.76
CA LYS A 124 3.61 13.12 -1.14
C LYS A 124 2.34 12.30 -0.93
N PHE A 125 1.58 12.68 0.10
CA PHE A 125 0.38 11.96 0.56
C PHE A 125 -0.69 11.73 -0.51
N TRP A 126 -0.97 12.71 -1.37
CA TRP A 126 -2.07 12.60 -2.34
C TRP A 126 -1.76 11.63 -3.48
N ARG A 127 -0.49 11.50 -3.88
CA ARG A 127 -0.08 10.54 -4.93
C ARG A 127 -0.15 9.12 -4.41
N ILE A 128 0.46 8.89 -3.25
CA ILE A 128 0.45 7.58 -2.59
C ILE A 128 -0.97 7.20 -2.18
N GLY A 129 -1.76 8.14 -1.68
CA GLY A 129 -3.16 7.93 -1.33
C GLY A 129 -4.01 7.51 -2.52
N LEU A 130 -3.84 8.17 -3.67
CA LEU A 130 -4.54 7.79 -4.90
C LEU A 130 -4.18 6.37 -5.34
N ILE A 131 -2.88 6.05 -5.42
CA ILE A 131 -2.41 4.72 -5.84
C ILE A 131 -2.90 3.64 -4.87
N TYR A 132 -2.86 3.91 -3.56
CA TYR A 132 -3.32 2.99 -2.53
C TYR A 132 -4.83 2.70 -2.65
N VAL A 133 -5.65 3.74 -2.77
CA VAL A 133 -7.11 3.59 -2.91
C VAL A 133 -7.48 2.91 -4.23
N LEU A 134 -6.79 3.21 -5.33
CA LEU A 134 -6.97 2.48 -6.58
C LEU A 134 -6.62 1.00 -6.45
N GLY A 135 -5.54 0.67 -5.74
CA GLY A 135 -5.19 -0.72 -5.42
C GLY A 135 -6.28 -1.45 -4.63
N VAL A 136 -6.87 -0.77 -3.65
CA VAL A 136 -8.02 -1.28 -2.88
C VAL A 136 -9.24 -1.52 -3.79
N ILE A 137 -9.62 -0.54 -4.62
CA ILE A 137 -10.76 -0.70 -5.54
C ILE A 137 -10.50 -1.84 -6.53
N SER A 138 -9.30 -1.92 -7.09
CA SER A 138 -8.91 -2.99 -8.02
C SER A 138 -8.93 -4.36 -7.36
N GLY A 139 -8.50 -4.47 -6.10
CA GLY A 139 -8.65 -5.69 -5.30
C GLY A 139 -10.12 -6.11 -5.14
N ALA A 140 -11.01 -5.16 -4.84
CA ALA A 140 -12.45 -5.42 -4.77
C ALA A 140 -13.04 -5.85 -6.12
N LEU A 141 -12.65 -5.20 -7.22
CA LEU A 141 -13.11 -5.57 -8.57
C LEU A 141 -12.63 -6.97 -8.94
N LEU A 142 -11.36 -7.29 -8.70
CA LEU A 142 -10.80 -8.61 -9.00
C LEU A 142 -11.49 -9.70 -8.18
N PHE A 143 -11.81 -9.42 -6.90
CA PHE A 143 -12.62 -10.30 -6.07
C PHE A 143 -13.98 -10.62 -6.70
N PHE A 144 -14.66 -9.64 -7.32
CA PHE A 144 -15.91 -9.92 -8.05
C PHE A 144 -15.72 -10.68 -9.37
N VAL A 145 -14.53 -10.68 -9.96
CA VAL A 145 -14.26 -11.49 -11.15
C VAL A 145 -14.09 -12.96 -10.78
N PHE A 146 -13.28 -13.25 -9.76
CA PHE A 146 -12.91 -14.64 -9.43
C PHE A 146 -13.74 -15.29 -8.32
N ASP A 147 -14.24 -14.49 -7.36
CA ASP A 147 -14.86 -15.00 -6.13
C ASP A 147 -16.34 -14.60 -5.97
N LYS A 148 -16.96 -13.92 -6.94
CA LYS A 148 -18.37 -13.44 -6.82
C LYS A 148 -19.41 -14.51 -6.50
N ASN A 149 -19.15 -15.77 -6.87
CA ASN A 149 -20.07 -16.89 -6.67
C ASN A 149 -19.73 -17.70 -5.41
N SER A 150 -18.67 -17.31 -4.70
CA SER A 150 -18.29 -17.92 -3.43
C SER A 150 -18.94 -17.16 -2.28
N ASN A 151 -19.31 -17.85 -1.20
CA ASN A 151 -19.79 -17.22 0.04
C ASN A 151 -18.63 -16.62 0.88
N ILE A 152 -17.57 -16.18 0.20
CA ILE A 152 -16.37 -15.60 0.82
C ILE A 152 -16.58 -14.10 0.98
N TYR A 153 -16.07 -13.53 2.06
CA TYR A 153 -16.06 -12.09 2.30
C TYR A 153 -14.66 -11.55 2.08
N LEU A 154 -14.55 -10.34 1.52
CA LEU A 154 -13.27 -9.68 1.36
C LEU A 154 -13.07 -8.62 2.46
N ALA A 155 -11.91 -8.70 3.11
CA ALA A 155 -11.46 -7.82 4.17
C ALA A 155 -9.95 -7.62 4.06
N GLY A 156 -9.48 -6.47 4.51
CA GLY A 156 -8.05 -6.17 4.66
C GLY A 156 -7.58 -5.08 3.72
N ALA A 157 -6.56 -4.36 4.16
CA ALA A 157 -5.94 -3.28 3.38
C ALA A 157 -4.98 -3.78 2.29
N SER A 158 -4.87 -5.10 2.13
CA SER A 158 -3.86 -5.75 1.30
C SER A 158 -3.90 -5.29 -0.16
N GLY A 159 -5.07 -4.98 -0.73
CA GLY A 159 -5.15 -4.43 -2.09
C GLY A 159 -4.28 -3.17 -2.27
N GLY A 160 -4.35 -2.22 -1.36
CA GLY A 160 -3.52 -1.00 -1.41
C GLY A 160 -2.06 -1.27 -1.04
N VAL A 161 -1.82 -2.09 -0.01
CA VAL A 161 -0.46 -2.44 0.44
C VAL A 161 0.34 -3.13 -0.65
N TYR A 162 -0.25 -4.12 -1.32
CA TYR A 162 0.39 -4.87 -2.40
C TYR A 162 0.57 -4.03 -3.66
N THR A 163 -0.32 -3.07 -3.94
CA THR A 163 -0.07 -2.10 -5.01
C THR A 163 1.16 -1.25 -4.72
N LEU A 164 1.36 -0.77 -3.49
CA LEU A 164 2.60 -0.03 -3.14
C LEU A 164 3.84 -0.93 -3.21
N LEU A 165 3.72 -2.16 -2.74
CA LEU A 165 4.80 -3.16 -2.78
C LEU A 165 5.22 -3.48 -4.22
N SER A 166 4.26 -3.73 -5.11
CA SER A 166 4.49 -3.98 -6.53
C SER A 166 5.05 -2.75 -7.25
N ALA A 167 4.58 -1.54 -6.95
CA ALA A 167 5.16 -0.31 -7.47
C ALA A 167 6.64 -0.15 -7.06
N HIS A 168 6.98 -0.54 -5.82
CA HIS A 168 8.35 -0.53 -5.36
C HIS A 168 9.22 -1.61 -6.06
N ILE A 169 8.71 -2.83 -6.23
CA ILE A 169 9.40 -3.88 -6.99
C ILE A 169 9.66 -3.43 -8.44
N ALA A 170 8.66 -2.83 -9.09
CA ALA A 170 8.83 -2.25 -10.42
C ALA A 170 9.93 -1.18 -10.46
N ASN A 171 9.96 -0.29 -9.45
CA ASN A 171 11.02 0.70 -9.31
C ASN A 171 12.41 0.07 -9.14
N VAL A 172 12.52 -1.04 -8.39
CA VAL A 172 13.76 -1.81 -8.23
C VAL A 172 14.21 -2.39 -9.58
N ILE A 173 13.29 -2.98 -10.34
CA ILE A 173 13.59 -3.62 -11.64
C ILE A 173 13.99 -2.58 -12.69
N ILE A 174 13.24 -1.48 -12.81
CA ILE A 174 13.50 -0.43 -13.81
C ILE A 174 14.84 0.26 -13.52
N ASN A 175 15.14 0.55 -12.25
CA ASN A 175 16.37 1.25 -11.84
C ASN A 175 17.41 0.27 -11.26
N TRP A 176 17.52 -0.92 -11.85
CA TRP A 176 18.29 -2.03 -11.28
C TRP A 176 19.75 -1.70 -10.97
N SER A 177 20.42 -1.00 -11.88
CA SER A 177 21.84 -0.60 -11.73
C SER A 177 22.06 0.48 -10.67
N GLU A 178 21.02 1.23 -10.34
CA GLU A 178 21.07 2.41 -9.48
C GLU A 178 20.62 2.11 -8.05
N MET A 179 19.98 0.95 -7.83
CA MET A 179 19.48 0.53 -6.53
C MET A 179 20.56 -0.19 -5.72
N GLU A 180 20.76 0.25 -4.47
CA GLU A 180 21.65 -0.44 -3.54
C GLU A 180 21.05 -1.78 -3.12
N LEU A 181 21.87 -2.84 -3.07
CA LEU A 181 21.44 -4.19 -2.68
C LEU A 181 20.24 -4.71 -3.49
N ASN A 182 20.16 -4.32 -4.78
CA ASN A 182 19.10 -4.68 -5.72
C ASN A 182 18.68 -6.16 -5.67
N TRP A 183 19.62 -7.10 -5.77
CA TRP A 183 19.35 -8.54 -5.71
C TRP A 183 18.74 -8.95 -4.36
N VAL A 184 19.33 -8.52 -3.23
CA VAL A 184 18.81 -8.85 -1.89
C VAL A 184 17.40 -8.29 -1.70
N ARG A 185 17.17 -7.04 -2.09
CA ARG A 185 15.84 -6.41 -2.00
C ARG A 185 14.82 -7.15 -2.86
N ALA A 186 15.14 -7.39 -4.14
CA ALA A 186 14.25 -8.11 -5.05
C ALA A 186 13.94 -9.52 -4.52
N SER A 187 14.93 -10.25 -4.01
CA SER A 187 14.74 -11.58 -3.43
C SER A 187 13.88 -11.55 -2.18
N VAL A 188 14.16 -10.67 -1.21
CA VAL A 188 13.37 -10.56 0.03
C VAL A 188 11.92 -10.20 -0.27
N LEU A 189 11.68 -9.23 -1.15
CA LEU A 189 10.33 -8.81 -1.52
C LEU A 189 9.60 -9.93 -2.28
N SER A 190 10.27 -10.61 -3.20
CA SER A 190 9.69 -11.73 -3.96
C SER A 190 9.35 -12.92 -3.05
N ILE A 191 10.23 -13.27 -2.11
CA ILE A 191 9.99 -14.34 -1.14
C ILE A 191 8.81 -13.97 -0.22
N PHE A 192 8.76 -12.74 0.26
CA PHE A 192 7.67 -12.26 1.11
C PHE A 192 6.31 -12.34 0.37
N VAL A 193 6.23 -11.78 -0.84
CA VAL A 193 5.00 -11.84 -1.67
C VAL A 193 4.63 -13.28 -2.00
N GLY A 194 5.60 -14.09 -2.42
CA GLY A 194 5.39 -15.49 -2.77
C GLY A 194 4.90 -16.33 -1.59
N ALA A 195 5.45 -16.10 -0.39
CA ALA A 195 5.03 -16.79 0.82
C ALA A 195 3.60 -16.39 1.23
N ASP A 196 3.26 -15.09 1.21
CA ASP A 196 1.92 -14.62 1.58
C ASP A 196 0.84 -15.13 0.61
N VAL A 197 1.09 -15.00 -0.70
CA VAL A 197 0.19 -15.52 -1.74
C VAL A 197 0.11 -17.04 -1.67
N GLY A 198 1.24 -17.73 -1.49
CA GLY A 198 1.30 -19.18 -1.39
C GLY A 198 0.52 -19.71 -0.18
N MET A 199 0.64 -19.06 0.98
CA MET A 199 -0.13 -19.39 2.18
C MET A 199 -1.63 -19.18 1.94
N ALA A 200 -2.03 -18.07 1.34
CA ALA A 200 -3.44 -17.79 1.07
C ALA A 200 -4.06 -18.78 0.05
N ILE A 201 -3.27 -19.23 -0.95
CA ILE A 201 -3.67 -20.30 -1.86
C ILE A 201 -3.77 -21.64 -1.10
N TYR A 202 -2.76 -21.99 -0.29
CA TYR A 202 -2.73 -23.23 0.48
C TYR A 202 -3.95 -23.35 1.41
N GLU A 203 -4.24 -22.31 2.20
CA GLU A 203 -5.41 -22.29 3.09
C GLU A 203 -6.72 -22.50 2.31
N ARG A 204 -6.84 -21.86 1.14
CA ARG A 204 -8.02 -21.98 0.28
C ARG A 204 -8.24 -23.40 -0.24
N PHE A 205 -7.20 -24.06 -0.74
CA PHE A 205 -7.32 -25.38 -1.37
C PHE A 205 -7.30 -26.54 -0.35
N PHE A 206 -6.60 -26.39 0.77
CA PHE A 206 -6.36 -27.50 1.70
C PHE A 206 -7.11 -27.39 3.04
N GLN A 207 -7.54 -26.20 3.47
CA GLN A 207 -8.29 -26.02 4.73
C GLN A 207 -9.78 -25.71 4.53
N GLY A 208 -10.21 -25.52 3.28
CA GLY A 208 -11.59 -25.27 2.88
C GLY A 208 -11.93 -23.78 2.77
N ALA A 209 -12.57 -23.41 1.66
CA ALA A 209 -12.86 -22.03 1.24
C ALA A 209 -13.59 -21.15 2.27
N ASN A 210 -14.31 -21.74 3.23
CA ASN A 210 -15.14 -21.01 4.20
C ASN A 210 -14.38 -20.50 5.44
N LYS A 211 -13.08 -20.81 5.56
CA LYS A 211 -12.27 -20.47 6.76
C LYS A 211 -11.13 -19.49 6.50
N ALA A 212 -10.86 -19.14 5.24
CA ALA A 212 -9.69 -18.34 4.85
C ALA A 212 -10.09 -17.03 4.16
N PRO A 213 -9.34 -15.92 4.38
CA PRO A 213 -9.49 -14.70 3.60
C PRO A 213 -9.24 -14.96 2.10
N SER A 214 -9.92 -14.21 1.22
CA SER A 214 -9.68 -14.34 -0.22
C SER A 214 -8.25 -13.89 -0.59
N PRO A 215 -7.44 -14.73 -1.28
CA PRO A 215 -6.14 -14.33 -1.82
C PRO A 215 -6.26 -13.27 -2.93
N VAL A 216 -7.47 -13.05 -3.45
CA VAL A 216 -7.72 -12.28 -4.66
C VAL A 216 -7.47 -10.78 -4.46
N ALA A 217 -7.55 -10.24 -3.24
CA ALA A 217 -7.12 -8.86 -3.00
C ALA A 217 -5.60 -8.69 -3.10
N THR A 218 -4.83 -9.65 -2.57
CA THR A 218 -3.36 -9.66 -2.70
C THR A 218 -2.97 -9.81 -4.17
N ILE A 219 -3.62 -10.74 -4.88
CA ILE A 219 -3.42 -10.95 -6.33
C ILE A 219 -3.89 -9.72 -7.13
N GLY A 220 -4.99 -9.07 -6.76
CA GLY A 220 -5.53 -7.88 -7.43
C GLY A 220 -4.64 -6.66 -7.33
N GLY A 221 -4.01 -6.45 -6.17
CA GLY A 221 -2.98 -5.43 -6.01
C GLY A 221 -1.77 -5.66 -6.93
N VAL A 222 -1.41 -6.93 -7.17
CA VAL A 222 -0.32 -7.34 -8.08
C VAL A 222 -0.74 -7.24 -9.56
N TYR A 223 -1.97 -7.63 -9.92
CA TYR A 223 -2.47 -7.64 -11.30
C TYR A 223 -2.86 -6.26 -11.84
N PHE A 224 -3.39 -5.35 -11.02
CA PHE A 224 -3.66 -3.95 -11.45
C PHE A 224 -2.43 -3.28 -12.03
N LEU A 225 -1.25 -3.70 -11.58
CA LEU A 225 0.03 -3.21 -12.06
C LEU A 225 0.58 -3.98 -13.27
N ASN A 226 0.09 -5.16 -13.65
CA ASN A 226 0.70 -5.88 -14.78
C ASN A 226 0.26 -5.33 -16.16
N GLU A 227 -1.00 -4.88 -16.29
CA GLU A 227 -1.43 -4.15 -17.49
C GLU A 227 -0.98 -2.68 -17.47
N GLN A 228 -0.95 -2.05 -16.29
CA GLN A 228 -0.47 -0.68 -16.20
C GLN A 228 1.05 -0.59 -16.32
N ILE A 229 1.90 -1.50 -15.82
CA ILE A 229 3.37 -1.38 -15.92
C ILE A 229 3.88 -1.56 -17.36
N LEU A 230 3.18 -2.29 -18.23
CA LEU A 230 3.52 -2.33 -19.66
C LEU A 230 3.30 -0.98 -20.35
N GLU A 231 2.34 -0.15 -19.88
CA GLU A 231 2.11 1.21 -20.39
C GLU A 231 2.67 2.36 -19.51
N ALA A 232 2.88 2.07 -18.24
CA ALA A 232 3.16 2.98 -17.13
C ALA A 232 4.36 2.44 -16.34
N SER A 233 5.49 2.36 -17.02
CA SER A 233 6.77 2.60 -16.37
C SER A 233 6.59 3.88 -15.54
N ILE A 234 6.73 3.77 -14.22
CA ILE A 234 6.42 4.84 -13.25
C ILE A 234 7.15 6.13 -13.61
N SER A 235 8.30 6.07 -14.29
CA SER A 235 9.00 7.22 -14.86
C SER A 235 8.26 7.91 -16.01
N VAL A 236 7.62 7.15 -16.92
CA VAL A 236 6.88 7.65 -18.09
C VAL A 236 5.51 8.19 -17.70
N TRP A 237 4.77 7.52 -16.81
CA TRP A 237 3.51 8.05 -16.28
C TRP A 237 3.75 9.25 -15.36
N TYR A 238 4.79 9.21 -14.52
CA TYR A 238 5.24 10.37 -13.75
C TYR A 238 5.59 11.55 -14.66
N GLN A 239 6.33 11.33 -15.75
CA GLN A 239 6.64 12.40 -16.70
C GLN A 239 5.40 12.90 -17.46
N LYS A 240 4.49 12.03 -17.90
CA LYS A 240 3.25 12.43 -18.60
C LYS A 240 2.27 13.17 -17.70
N VAL A 241 2.06 12.68 -16.47
CA VAL A 241 1.17 13.32 -15.47
C VAL A 241 1.80 14.58 -14.89
N ALA A 242 3.12 14.63 -14.68
CA ALA A 242 3.82 15.86 -14.30
C ALA A 242 3.79 16.90 -15.44
N LYS A 243 3.87 16.49 -16.71
CA LYS A 243 3.63 17.39 -17.86
C LYS A 243 2.20 17.91 -17.89
N MET A 244 1.20 17.04 -17.72
CA MET A 244 -0.21 17.44 -17.69
C MET A 244 -0.55 18.38 -16.53
N LEU A 245 -0.01 18.14 -15.34
CA LEU A 245 -0.24 18.98 -14.16
C LEU A 245 0.61 20.27 -14.15
N GLY A 246 1.76 20.27 -14.85
CA GLY A 246 2.63 21.45 -15.00
C GLY A 246 2.14 22.48 -16.02
N TYR A 247 1.24 22.11 -16.95
CA TYR A 247 0.62 23.02 -17.92
C TYR A 247 -0.40 23.99 -17.31
N LEU A 248 -0.76 23.82 -16.03
CA LEU A 248 -1.74 24.68 -15.35
C LEU A 248 -1.13 25.78 -14.46
N MET A 249 0.20 25.88 -14.34
CA MET A 249 0.85 26.96 -13.55
C MET A 249 2.21 27.39 -14.11
N VAL A 250 2.25 27.91 -15.33
CA VAL A 250 3.31 28.84 -15.76
C VAL A 250 2.64 30.05 -16.40
N PRO A 251 2.70 31.26 -15.80
CA PRO A 251 2.38 32.49 -16.51
C PRO A 251 3.37 32.63 -17.65
N ASN A 252 2.83 32.90 -18.85
CA ASN A 252 3.60 33.10 -20.06
C ASN A 252 4.49 34.34 -19.91
N THR A 253 5.75 34.17 -19.46
CA THR A 253 6.80 35.19 -19.60
C THR A 253 7.73 34.75 -20.72
N SER A 254 7.26 34.93 -21.95
CA SER A 254 8.10 34.91 -23.14
C SER A 254 8.88 36.22 -23.24
N GLY A 255 10.22 36.10 -23.19
CA GLY A 255 11.14 36.97 -23.94
C GLY A 255 11.68 38.20 -23.20
N SER A 256 12.94 38.11 -22.77
CA SER A 256 13.81 39.26 -22.50
C SER A 256 14.86 39.38 -23.59
N PHE A 257 15.12 40.63 -24.01
CA PHE A 257 16.18 41.13 -24.90
C PHE A 257 15.95 40.96 -26.41
#